data_AF-A0A916XZ34-F1
#
_entry.id   AF-A0A916XZ34-F1
#
_cell.length_a   1.000
_cell.length_b   1.000
_cell.length_c   1.000
_cell.angle_alpha   90.00
_cell.angle_beta   90.00
_cell.angle_gamma   90.00
#
_symmetry.space_group_name_H-M   'P 1'
#
loop_
_entity.id
_entity.type
_entity.pdbx_description
1 polymer ?
#
loop_
_entity_poly.entity_id
_entity_poly.type
_entity_poly.pdbx_seq_one_letter_code
_entity_poly.pdbx_strand_id
1 'polypeptide(L)'
;MNSQTLVARPEGSADMTRDRIAALKTGLQDGLIGCEALVERLLIGLLSGGHLLVEGMPGLAKTRAVKRLAEGLESTFHRIQCTPDLMPADITGTPIWQPDRGGFEFAPGPVFASLVLVDEINRAPPKVQSALLEAMAEGQVTAGGETHKLPDPFMVVATQNPIDQEGTFPLPEAQLDRFLMHVVVGLPDASAERRILDLVEAETVMHSGAMAMKLTLAEVRAAREAAMAVHLSPAIKDFIVRLVTAPRTAAKDSDIGKAIEHPASPRGTLALAAAAKARAYLYGRDFAIPEDVSELAPDILAHRTLLTWRASADGATPRGVIAMLLDHVRPL
;
A
#
# COMPACT_ATOMS: atom_id res chain seq x y z
N MET A 1 -25.97 -21.10 36.31
CA MET A 1 -24.89 -21.99 35.83
C MET A 1 -24.94 -21.98 34.31
N ASN A 2 -24.06 -21.21 33.68
CA ASN A 2 -23.69 -21.37 32.28
C ASN A 2 -22.34 -20.68 32.11
N SER A 3 -21.28 -21.45 32.35
CA SER A 3 -19.90 -21.06 32.16
C SER A 3 -19.64 -20.97 30.66
N GLN A 4 -19.53 -19.75 30.13
CA GLN A 4 -18.97 -19.51 28.81
C GLN A 4 -17.46 -19.69 28.91
N THR A 5 -16.97 -20.76 28.29
CA THR A 5 -15.56 -21.05 28.08
C THR A 5 -14.93 -19.94 27.26
N LEU A 6 -14.19 -19.04 27.93
CA LEU A 6 -13.18 -18.20 27.29
C LEU A 6 -12.13 -19.13 26.67
N VAL A 7 -12.13 -19.22 25.35
CA VAL A 7 -11.05 -19.87 24.61
C VAL A 7 -9.80 -19.02 24.82
N ALA A 8 -8.89 -19.51 25.67
CA ALA A 8 -7.59 -18.91 25.87
C ALA A 8 -6.84 -18.87 24.52
N ARG A 9 -6.40 -17.67 24.11
CA ARG A 9 -5.50 -17.50 22.96
C ARG A 9 -4.17 -18.20 23.27
N PRO A 10 -3.53 -18.90 22.32
CA PRO A 10 -2.17 -19.39 22.50
C PRO A 10 -1.22 -18.19 22.39
N GLU A 11 -0.95 -17.53 23.52
CA GLU A 11 -0.11 -16.32 23.62
C GLU A 11 1.28 -16.52 22.99
N GLY A 12 1.83 -17.74 23.00
CA GLY A 12 3.16 -18.04 22.44
C GLY A 12 3.28 -18.04 20.90
N SER A 13 2.19 -18.21 20.15
CA SER A 13 2.25 -18.25 18.66
C SER A 13 2.18 -16.84 18.05
N ALA A 14 1.38 -15.97 18.66
CA ALA A 14 1.21 -14.59 18.21
C ALA A 14 2.47 -13.75 18.43
N ASP A 15 3.18 -13.97 19.54
CA ASP A 15 4.42 -13.27 19.86
C ASP A 15 5.56 -13.68 18.92
N MET A 16 5.69 -14.98 18.66
CA MET A 16 6.66 -15.50 17.69
C MET A 16 6.42 -15.00 16.25
N THR A 17 5.16 -14.84 15.85
CA THR A 17 4.81 -14.28 14.53
C THR A 17 5.19 -12.80 14.44
N ARG A 18 4.97 -12.04 15.51
CA ARG A 18 5.33 -10.62 15.60
C ARG A 18 6.84 -10.41 15.54
N ASP A 19 7.62 -11.23 16.24
CA ASP A 19 9.08 -11.18 16.20
C ASP A 19 9.62 -11.41 14.79
N ARG A 20 9.01 -12.33 14.03
CA ARG A 20 9.39 -12.56 12.64
C ARG A 20 9.06 -11.39 11.72
N ILE A 21 7.94 -10.69 11.96
CA ILE A 21 7.62 -9.45 11.23
C ILE A 21 8.62 -8.33 11.59
N ALA A 22 9.04 -8.23 12.85
CA ALA A 22 10.07 -7.29 13.27
C ALA A 22 11.44 -7.62 12.65
N ALA A 23 11.79 -8.91 12.55
CA ALA A 23 12.99 -9.37 11.87
C ALA A 23 12.93 -9.06 10.36
N LEU A 24 11.78 -9.28 9.71
CA LEU A 24 11.56 -8.88 8.31
C LEU A 24 11.76 -7.37 8.15
N LYS A 25 11.14 -6.54 8.99
CA LYS A 25 11.33 -5.07 8.97
C LYS A 25 12.80 -4.69 9.04
N THR A 26 13.54 -5.30 9.97
CA THR A 26 14.98 -5.04 10.15
C THR A 26 15.78 -5.44 8.91
N GLY A 27 15.51 -6.61 8.33
CA GLY A 27 16.16 -7.09 7.11
C GLY A 27 15.82 -6.30 5.84
N LEU A 28 14.65 -5.63 5.81
CA LEU A 28 14.28 -4.69 4.75
C LEU A 28 15.01 -3.36 4.89
N GLN A 29 15.15 -2.85 6.13
CA GLN A 29 15.91 -1.63 6.39
C GLN A 29 17.40 -1.82 6.13
N ASP A 30 17.91 -3.02 6.36
CA ASP A 30 19.26 -3.40 5.94
C ASP A 30 19.39 -3.23 4.42
N GLY A 31 20.35 -2.41 3.97
CA GLY A 31 20.56 -2.06 2.56
C GLY A 31 19.45 -1.23 1.89
N LEU A 32 18.57 -0.56 2.65
CA LEU A 32 17.71 0.53 2.17
C LEU A 32 17.93 1.77 3.04
N ILE A 33 18.62 2.77 2.50
CA ILE A 33 18.95 4.00 3.22
C ILE A 33 17.90 5.06 2.93
N GLY A 34 17.37 5.72 3.98
CA GLY A 34 16.42 6.83 3.84
C GLY A 34 15.04 6.41 3.34
N CYS A 35 14.72 5.11 3.41
CA CYS A 35 13.46 4.52 2.96
C CYS A 35 12.63 3.95 4.12
N GLU A 36 12.89 4.38 5.36
CA GLU A 36 12.29 3.81 6.58
C GLU A 36 10.76 3.94 6.55
N ALA A 37 10.26 5.11 6.13
CA ALA A 37 8.84 5.33 5.93
C ALA A 37 8.28 4.38 4.87
N LEU A 38 8.91 4.27 3.71
CA LEU A 38 8.44 3.37 2.64
C LEU A 38 8.37 1.91 3.12
N VAL A 39 9.38 1.42 3.84
CA VAL A 39 9.40 0.07 4.42
C VAL A 39 8.24 -0.11 5.39
N GLU A 40 8.00 0.85 6.27
CA GLU A 40 6.86 0.81 7.19
C GLU A 40 5.53 0.74 6.43
N ARG A 41 5.33 1.58 5.40
CA ARG A 41 4.09 1.58 4.61
C ARG A 41 3.91 0.27 3.84
N LEU A 42 4.97 -0.32 3.30
CA LEU A 42 4.93 -1.63 2.65
C LEU A 42 4.44 -2.73 3.61
N LEU A 43 4.98 -2.76 4.83
CA LEU A 43 4.55 -3.70 5.86
C LEU A 43 3.13 -3.45 6.34
N ILE A 44 2.73 -2.19 6.50
CA ILE A 44 1.33 -1.82 6.80
C ILE A 44 0.40 -2.36 5.72
N GLY A 45 0.72 -2.14 4.44
CA GLY A 45 -0.06 -2.65 3.31
C GLY A 45 -0.20 -4.17 3.33
N LEU A 46 0.91 -4.88 3.56
CA LEU A 46 0.92 -6.33 3.67
C LEU A 46 0.01 -6.82 4.83
N LEU A 47 0.10 -6.19 6.00
CA LEU A 47 -0.64 -6.56 7.20
C LEU A 47 -2.13 -6.17 7.15
N SER A 48 -2.48 -5.10 6.45
CA SER A 48 -3.87 -4.70 6.25
C SER A 48 -4.52 -5.32 5.00
N GLY A 49 -3.74 -6.02 4.16
CA GLY A 49 -4.22 -6.55 2.88
C GLY A 49 -4.55 -5.45 1.86
N GLY A 50 -3.82 -4.34 1.90
CA GLY A 50 -4.04 -3.20 1.02
C GLY A 50 -2.95 -3.05 -0.04
N HIS A 51 -3.27 -2.30 -1.08
CA HIS A 51 -2.35 -1.99 -2.17
C HIS A 51 -1.76 -0.59 -2.02
N LEU A 52 -0.55 -0.39 -2.52
CA LEU A 52 0.16 0.89 -2.41
C LEU A 52 0.39 1.51 -3.78
N LEU A 53 0.20 2.82 -3.85
CA LEU A 53 0.73 3.65 -4.92
C LEU A 53 1.92 4.42 -4.37
N VAL A 54 3.08 4.31 -5.02
CA VAL A 54 4.34 4.92 -4.58
C VAL A 54 4.80 5.91 -5.64
N GLU A 55 4.71 7.18 -5.31
CA GLU A 55 5.18 8.28 -6.14
C GLU A 55 6.58 8.72 -5.70
N GLY A 56 7.43 9.04 -6.67
CA GLY A 56 8.75 9.63 -6.38
C GLY A 56 9.63 9.65 -7.61
N MET A 57 10.75 10.35 -7.51
CA MET A 57 11.75 10.42 -8.57
C MET A 57 12.33 9.03 -8.92
N PRO A 58 12.81 8.83 -10.15
CA PRO A 58 13.62 7.66 -10.50
C PRO A 58 14.84 7.55 -9.58
N GLY A 59 15.26 6.33 -9.27
CA GLY A 59 16.46 6.08 -8.46
C GLY A 59 16.25 6.08 -6.94
N LEU A 60 15.05 6.37 -6.43
CA LEU A 60 14.75 6.39 -4.98
C LEU A 60 14.53 5.01 -4.34
N ALA A 61 15.25 3.98 -4.82
CA ALA A 61 15.19 2.61 -4.30
C ALA A 61 13.79 1.98 -4.15
N LYS A 62 12.73 2.55 -4.75
CA LYS A 62 11.34 2.06 -4.67
C LYS A 62 11.21 0.60 -5.11
N THR A 63 11.69 0.32 -6.33
CA THR A 63 11.74 -1.04 -6.90
C THR A 63 12.60 -1.97 -6.06
N ARG A 64 13.71 -1.46 -5.48
CA ARG A 64 14.58 -2.24 -4.59
C ARG A 64 13.84 -2.62 -3.30
N ALA A 65 13.10 -1.71 -2.69
CA ALA A 65 12.33 -1.96 -1.47
C ALA A 65 11.29 -3.06 -1.66
N VAL A 66 10.55 -3.02 -2.77
CA VAL A 66 9.53 -4.05 -3.09
C VAL A 66 10.19 -5.40 -3.42
N LYS A 67 11.32 -5.41 -4.13
CA LYS A 67 12.07 -6.65 -4.38
C LYS A 67 12.60 -7.28 -3.10
N ARG A 68 13.14 -6.48 -2.17
CA ARG A 68 13.57 -7.00 -0.86
C ARG A 68 12.40 -7.54 -0.05
N LEU A 69 11.23 -6.88 -0.10
CA LEU A 69 10.01 -7.43 0.49
C LEU A 69 9.68 -8.79 -0.12
N ALA A 70 9.75 -8.94 -1.44
CA ALA A 70 9.54 -10.22 -2.10
C ALA A 70 10.55 -11.29 -1.63
N GLU A 71 11.83 -10.95 -1.50
CA GLU A 71 12.89 -11.87 -1.06
C GLU A 71 12.70 -12.34 0.38
N GLY A 72 12.13 -11.49 1.24
CA GLY A 72 11.77 -11.81 2.62
C GLY A 72 10.47 -12.63 2.76
N LEU A 73 9.80 -12.97 1.67
CA LEU A 73 8.57 -13.76 1.65
C LEU A 73 8.77 -15.05 0.83
N GLU A 74 8.20 -16.16 1.30
CA GLU A 74 8.06 -17.37 0.49
C GLU A 74 6.83 -17.25 -0.42
N SER A 75 6.90 -16.32 -1.37
CA SER A 75 5.79 -15.93 -2.22
C SER A 75 6.20 -15.85 -3.69
N THR A 76 5.21 -15.86 -4.58
CA THR A 76 5.43 -15.56 -6.00
C THR A 76 5.52 -14.04 -6.19
N PHE A 77 6.53 -13.61 -6.94
CA PHE A 77 6.77 -12.21 -7.27
C PHE A 77 6.78 -12.01 -8.78
N HIS A 78 6.04 -11.03 -9.25
CA HIS A 78 6.12 -10.57 -10.63
C HIS A 78 6.30 -9.05 -10.68
N ARG A 79 7.11 -8.61 -11.65
CA ARG A 79 7.31 -7.21 -12.00
C ARG A 79 6.69 -6.96 -13.37
N ILE A 80 5.79 -5.99 -13.44
CA ILE A 80 5.17 -5.49 -14.65
C ILE A 80 5.76 -4.09 -14.90
N GLN A 81 6.38 -3.89 -16.06
CA GLN A 81 6.74 -2.56 -16.53
C GLN A 81 5.60 -2.06 -17.40
N CYS A 82 4.95 -0.97 -17.02
CA CYS A 82 3.87 -0.41 -17.83
C CYS A 82 4.45 0.34 -19.03
N THR A 83 3.89 0.01 -20.20
CA THR A 83 4.22 0.64 -21.48
C THR A 83 2.92 0.99 -22.23
N PRO A 84 2.94 1.95 -23.17
CA PRO A 84 1.74 2.38 -23.88
C PRO A 84 1.08 1.29 -24.76
N ASP A 85 1.83 0.24 -25.11
CA ASP A 85 1.41 -0.89 -25.92
C ASP A 85 0.89 -2.09 -25.11
N LEU A 86 0.98 -2.02 -23.78
CA LEU A 86 0.52 -3.09 -22.90
C LEU A 86 -0.99 -3.32 -23.10
N MET A 87 -1.40 -4.60 -23.13
CA MET A 87 -2.80 -4.98 -23.27
C MET A 87 -3.35 -5.53 -21.93
N PRO A 88 -4.67 -5.43 -21.67
CA PRO A 88 -5.25 -5.98 -20.45
C PRO A 88 -4.92 -7.47 -20.24
N ALA A 89 -4.93 -8.26 -21.32
CA ALA A 89 -4.62 -9.68 -21.29
C ALA A 89 -3.16 -9.98 -20.88
N ASP A 90 -2.23 -9.06 -21.10
CA ASP A 90 -0.83 -9.22 -20.65
C ASP A 90 -0.71 -9.12 -19.13
N ILE A 91 -1.70 -8.52 -18.46
CA ILE A 91 -1.79 -8.42 -17.01
C ILE A 91 -2.64 -9.56 -16.45
N THR A 92 -3.85 -9.74 -16.99
CA THR A 92 -4.85 -10.67 -16.47
C THR A 92 -4.66 -12.11 -16.92
N GLY A 93 -3.88 -12.36 -17.98
CA GLY A 93 -3.76 -13.66 -18.61
C GLY A 93 -4.71 -13.83 -19.80
N THR A 94 -4.46 -14.86 -20.59
CA THR A 94 -5.19 -15.16 -21.83
C THR A 94 -5.42 -16.66 -22.00
N PRO A 95 -6.55 -17.10 -22.58
CA PRO A 95 -6.66 -18.46 -23.08
C PRO A 95 -5.68 -18.68 -24.24
N ILE A 96 -4.87 -19.73 -24.16
CA ILE A 96 -3.96 -20.19 -25.20
C ILE A 96 -4.47 -21.49 -25.82
N TRP A 97 -4.44 -21.61 -27.14
CA TRP A 97 -4.79 -22.85 -27.81
C TRP A 97 -3.68 -23.89 -27.56
N GLN A 98 -4.03 -25.05 -27.01
CA GLN A 98 -3.13 -26.19 -26.88
C GLN A 98 -3.47 -27.26 -27.93
N PRO A 99 -2.67 -27.38 -29.00
CA PRO A 99 -2.92 -28.36 -30.07
C PRO A 99 -2.99 -29.80 -29.57
N ASP A 100 -2.15 -30.15 -28.59
CA ASP A 100 -2.06 -31.51 -28.05
C ASP A 100 -3.32 -31.94 -27.27
N ARG A 101 -4.07 -30.96 -26.74
CA ARG A 101 -5.30 -31.18 -25.97
C ARG A 101 -6.57 -30.83 -26.75
N GLY A 102 -6.44 -30.22 -27.92
CA GLY A 102 -7.58 -29.81 -28.77
C GLY A 102 -8.50 -28.77 -28.11
N GLY A 103 -7.97 -27.90 -27.25
CA GLY A 103 -8.75 -26.93 -26.48
C GLY A 103 -7.97 -25.68 -26.09
N PHE A 104 -8.69 -24.69 -25.55
CA PHE A 104 -8.11 -23.50 -24.94
C PHE A 104 -7.79 -23.77 -23.47
N GLU A 105 -6.55 -23.50 -23.04
CA GLU A 105 -6.13 -23.55 -21.64
C GLU A 105 -5.78 -22.14 -21.17
N PHE A 106 -6.21 -21.77 -19.96
CA PHE A 106 -5.92 -20.45 -19.42
C PHE A 106 -4.44 -20.32 -19.02
N ALA A 107 -3.73 -19.39 -19.63
CA ALA A 107 -2.40 -18.98 -19.20
C ALA A 107 -2.51 -17.80 -18.22
N PRO A 108 -2.20 -18.00 -16.92
CA PRO A 108 -2.34 -16.95 -15.93
C PRO A 108 -1.35 -15.81 -16.20
N GLY A 109 -1.84 -14.58 -16.10
CA GLY A 109 -1.01 -13.39 -16.22
C GLY A 109 -0.20 -13.08 -14.96
N PRO A 110 0.63 -12.04 -14.99
CA PRO A 110 1.48 -11.64 -13.87
C PRO A 110 0.73 -11.29 -12.58
N VAL A 111 -0.57 -10.95 -12.64
CA VAL A 111 -1.38 -10.65 -11.44
C VAL A 111 -1.63 -11.87 -10.54
N PHE A 112 -1.37 -13.09 -11.02
CA PHE A 112 -1.47 -14.31 -10.21
C PHE A 112 -0.25 -14.53 -9.29
N ALA A 113 0.64 -13.54 -9.16
CA ALA A 113 1.66 -13.51 -8.11
C ALA A 113 1.09 -12.98 -6.78
N SER A 114 1.60 -13.46 -5.66
CA SER A 114 1.25 -12.90 -4.33
C SER A 114 1.72 -11.46 -4.14
N LEU A 115 2.87 -11.09 -4.72
CA LEU A 115 3.36 -9.71 -4.71
C LEU A 115 3.64 -9.26 -6.14
N VAL A 116 2.96 -8.19 -6.57
CA VAL A 116 3.08 -7.64 -7.92
C VAL A 116 3.60 -6.21 -7.83
N LEU A 117 4.78 -5.98 -8.41
CA LEU A 117 5.31 -4.64 -8.62
C LEU A 117 4.86 -4.13 -10.00
N VAL A 118 4.17 -3.01 -10.04
CA VAL A 118 3.73 -2.36 -11.28
C VAL A 118 4.49 -1.05 -11.42
N ASP A 119 5.52 -1.02 -12.26
CA ASP A 119 6.33 0.17 -12.48
C ASP A 119 5.69 1.08 -13.53
N GLU A 120 5.65 2.38 -13.21
CA GLU A 120 5.15 3.45 -14.09
C GLU A 120 3.69 3.22 -14.54
N ILE A 121 2.79 2.94 -13.60
CA ILE A 121 1.36 2.65 -13.88
C ILE A 121 0.68 3.74 -14.74
N ASN A 122 1.15 4.98 -14.63
CA ASN A 122 0.69 6.11 -15.43
C ASN A 122 1.07 5.99 -16.92
N ARG A 123 1.96 5.09 -17.34
CA ARG A 123 2.27 4.85 -18.77
C ARG A 123 1.36 3.80 -19.41
N ALA A 124 0.63 3.03 -18.61
CA ALA A 124 -0.31 2.05 -19.13
C ALA A 124 -1.59 2.73 -19.65
N PRO A 125 -2.17 2.26 -20.77
CA PRO A 125 -3.45 2.77 -21.25
C PRO A 125 -4.58 2.64 -20.21
N PRO A 126 -5.60 3.51 -20.24
CA PRO A 126 -6.69 3.49 -19.25
C PRO A 126 -7.40 2.13 -19.12
N LYS A 127 -7.52 1.36 -20.22
CA LYS A 127 -8.12 0.01 -20.19
C LYS A 127 -7.28 -0.98 -19.38
N VAL A 128 -5.96 -0.88 -19.46
CA VAL A 128 -5.01 -1.72 -18.72
C VAL A 128 -5.02 -1.36 -17.24
N GLN A 129 -5.00 -0.06 -16.92
CA GLN A 129 -5.17 0.44 -15.56
C GLN A 129 -6.47 -0.10 -14.95
N SER A 130 -7.56 -0.05 -15.71
CA SER A 130 -8.88 -0.53 -15.25
C SER A 130 -8.87 -2.04 -14.96
N ALA A 131 -8.28 -2.86 -15.84
CA ALA A 131 -8.18 -4.31 -15.63
C ALA A 131 -7.35 -4.70 -14.40
N LEU A 132 -6.21 -4.02 -14.18
CA LEU A 132 -5.39 -4.21 -12.98
C LEU A 132 -6.17 -3.84 -11.71
N LEU A 133 -6.84 -2.70 -11.73
CA LEU A 133 -7.58 -2.18 -10.58
C LEU A 133 -8.85 -2.96 -10.27
N GLU A 134 -9.47 -3.57 -11.28
CA GLU A 134 -10.56 -4.53 -11.11
C GLU A 134 -10.07 -5.80 -10.41
N ALA A 135 -8.95 -6.36 -10.88
CA ALA A 135 -8.32 -7.52 -10.23
C ALA A 135 -7.96 -7.24 -8.76
N MET A 136 -7.45 -6.04 -8.47
CA MET A 136 -7.20 -5.55 -7.11
C MET A 136 -8.45 -5.44 -6.24
N ALA A 137 -9.56 -4.94 -6.80
CA ALA A 137 -10.78 -4.72 -6.04
C ALA A 137 -11.56 -6.02 -5.78
N GLU A 138 -11.60 -6.92 -6.77
CA GLU A 138 -12.41 -8.14 -6.74
C GLU A 138 -11.63 -9.35 -6.20
N GLY A 139 -10.31 -9.32 -6.19
CA GLY A 139 -9.47 -10.46 -5.79
C GLY A 139 -9.58 -11.66 -6.74
N GLN A 140 -10.05 -11.42 -7.97
CA GLN A 140 -10.25 -12.43 -9.00
C GLN A 140 -10.19 -11.79 -10.38
N VAL A 141 -9.97 -12.61 -11.39
CA VAL A 141 -9.93 -12.23 -12.80
C VAL A 141 -10.91 -13.11 -13.57
N THR A 142 -11.74 -12.52 -14.42
CA THR A 142 -12.60 -13.28 -15.34
C THR A 142 -12.02 -13.22 -16.75
N ALA A 143 -11.68 -14.37 -17.31
CA ALA A 143 -11.14 -14.50 -18.67
C ALA A 143 -11.84 -15.65 -19.40
N GLY A 144 -12.27 -15.44 -20.64
CA GLY A 144 -12.90 -16.48 -21.44
C GLY A 144 -14.23 -17.04 -20.88
N GLY A 145 -14.87 -16.32 -19.94
CA GLY A 145 -16.11 -16.76 -19.27
C GLY A 145 -15.87 -17.55 -17.97
N GLU A 146 -14.62 -17.81 -17.60
CA GLU A 146 -14.24 -18.45 -16.33
C GLU A 146 -13.61 -17.44 -15.37
N THR A 147 -13.91 -17.59 -14.08
CA THR A 147 -13.39 -16.73 -13.02
C THR A 147 -12.30 -17.45 -12.25
N HIS A 148 -11.11 -16.85 -12.20
CA HIS A 148 -9.93 -17.36 -11.52
C HIS A 148 -9.60 -16.48 -10.32
N LYS A 149 -9.50 -17.08 -9.14
CA LYS A 149 -9.16 -16.37 -7.90
C LYS A 149 -7.67 -16.02 -7.87
N LEU A 150 -7.36 -14.83 -7.36
CA LEU A 150 -5.98 -14.43 -7.09
C LEU A 150 -5.46 -15.11 -5.82
N PRO A 151 -4.12 -15.19 -5.64
CA PRO A 151 -3.53 -15.73 -4.42
C PRO A 151 -3.98 -14.98 -3.15
N ASP A 152 -3.90 -15.62 -2.00
CA ASP A 152 -4.04 -14.94 -0.70
C ASP A 152 -2.85 -15.29 0.21
N PRO A 153 -2.01 -14.32 0.59
CA PRO A 153 -2.11 -12.87 0.32
C PRO A 153 -1.82 -12.47 -1.13
N PHE A 154 -2.47 -11.38 -1.57
CA PHE A 154 -2.23 -10.67 -2.82
C PHE A 154 -2.01 -9.18 -2.54
N MET A 155 -0.88 -8.63 -3.02
CA MET A 155 -0.50 -7.24 -2.82
C MET A 155 0.08 -6.67 -4.12
N VAL A 156 -0.51 -5.56 -4.58
CA VAL A 156 0.04 -4.73 -5.65
C VAL A 156 0.74 -3.52 -5.05
N VAL A 157 1.97 -3.28 -5.49
CA VAL A 157 2.69 -2.02 -5.28
C VAL A 157 2.88 -1.39 -6.65
N ALA A 158 2.14 -0.32 -6.92
CA ALA A 158 2.28 0.45 -8.14
C ALA A 158 3.22 1.63 -7.91
N THR A 159 4.07 1.96 -8.89
CA THR A 159 4.92 3.15 -8.85
C THR A 159 4.51 4.13 -9.94
N GLN A 160 4.62 5.43 -9.65
CA GLN A 160 4.46 6.49 -10.64
C GLN A 160 5.60 7.52 -10.52
N ASN A 161 5.94 8.13 -11.65
CA ASN A 161 6.95 9.18 -11.73
C ASN A 161 6.25 10.52 -12.05
N PRO A 162 6.40 11.55 -11.20
CA PRO A 162 5.67 12.82 -11.38
C PRO A 162 6.17 13.68 -12.54
N ILE A 163 7.39 13.45 -13.05
CA ILE A 163 8.01 14.32 -14.08
C ILE A 163 7.71 13.86 -15.52
N ASP A 164 7.25 12.63 -15.70
CA ASP A 164 7.06 12.07 -17.04
C ASP A 164 5.78 12.67 -17.66
N GLN A 165 5.92 13.51 -18.70
CA GLN A 165 4.80 14.23 -19.34
C GLN A 165 4.43 13.66 -20.71
N GLU A 166 5.30 12.86 -21.34
CA GLU A 166 5.02 12.26 -22.65
C GLU A 166 4.43 10.85 -22.50
N GLY A 167 3.24 10.64 -23.08
CA GLY A 167 2.62 9.31 -23.13
C GLY A 167 2.10 8.79 -21.78
N THR A 168 1.82 9.69 -20.83
CA THR A 168 1.24 9.33 -19.54
C THR A 168 -0.26 9.56 -19.47
N PHE A 169 -0.97 8.61 -18.87
CA PHE A 169 -2.39 8.60 -18.54
C PHE A 169 -2.53 8.69 -17.01
N PRO A 170 -2.92 9.86 -16.46
CA PRO A 170 -3.12 9.99 -15.02
C PRO A 170 -4.25 9.06 -14.57
N LEU A 171 -4.08 8.48 -13.37
CA LEU A 171 -5.12 7.67 -12.74
C LEU A 171 -6.28 8.59 -12.31
N PRO A 172 -7.52 8.34 -12.77
CA PRO A 172 -8.71 9.00 -12.23
C PRO A 172 -8.82 8.83 -10.72
N GLU A 173 -9.48 9.75 -10.04
CA GLU A 173 -9.59 9.75 -8.58
C GLU A 173 -10.36 8.53 -8.06
N ALA A 174 -11.37 8.09 -8.80
CA ALA A 174 -12.10 6.85 -8.51
C ALA A 174 -11.20 5.60 -8.57
N GLN A 175 -10.13 5.65 -9.37
CA GLN A 175 -9.13 4.59 -9.46
C GLN A 175 -8.13 4.68 -8.31
N LEU A 176 -7.64 5.89 -7.99
CA LEU A 176 -6.75 6.14 -6.85
C LEU A 176 -7.34 5.65 -5.52
N ASP A 177 -8.64 5.81 -5.31
CA ASP A 177 -9.34 5.38 -4.09
C ASP A 177 -9.23 3.86 -3.80
N ARG A 178 -8.85 3.05 -4.80
CA ARG A 178 -8.58 1.60 -4.64
C ARG A 178 -7.25 1.29 -3.96
N PHE A 179 -6.31 2.22 -3.94
CA PHE A 179 -5.07 2.08 -3.19
C PHE A 179 -5.29 2.45 -1.73
N LEU A 180 -4.81 1.61 -0.81
CA LEU A 180 -4.86 1.91 0.62
C LEU A 180 -4.13 3.21 0.92
N MET A 181 -2.90 3.33 0.42
CA MET A 181 -2.01 4.47 0.62
C MET A 181 -1.43 4.97 -0.71
N HIS A 182 -1.33 6.30 -0.82
CA HIS A 182 -0.49 6.98 -1.79
C HIS A 182 0.74 7.57 -1.07
N VAL A 183 1.88 6.88 -1.21
CA VAL A 183 3.14 7.19 -0.53
C VAL A 183 4.01 8.03 -1.45
N VAL A 184 4.39 9.23 -1.01
CA VAL A 184 5.32 10.10 -1.73
C VAL A 184 6.72 9.95 -1.11
N VAL A 185 7.69 9.54 -1.93
CA VAL A 185 9.08 9.36 -1.53
C VAL A 185 9.88 10.57 -2.01
N GLY A 186 10.44 11.31 -1.05
CA GLY A 186 11.30 12.47 -1.30
C GLY A 186 12.73 12.10 -1.68
N LEU A 187 13.50 13.09 -2.14
CA LEU A 187 14.93 12.93 -2.35
C LEU A 187 15.65 12.74 -0.99
N PRO A 188 16.67 11.86 -0.93
CA PRO A 188 17.51 11.72 0.27
C PRO A 188 18.26 13.02 0.57
N ASP A 189 18.57 13.24 1.85
CA ASP A 189 19.51 14.29 2.24
C ASP A 189 20.96 13.90 1.89
N ALA A 190 21.89 14.87 1.95
CA ALA A 190 23.29 14.65 1.61
C ALA A 190 23.96 13.54 2.45
N SER A 191 23.53 13.34 3.69
CA SER A 191 24.05 12.26 4.55
C SER A 191 23.57 10.89 4.07
N ALA A 192 22.31 10.79 3.68
CA ALA A 192 21.70 9.60 3.11
C ALA A 192 22.30 9.29 1.74
N GLU A 193 22.49 10.29 0.88
CA GLU A 193 23.20 10.12 -0.40
C GLU A 193 24.61 9.57 -0.22
N ARG A 194 25.38 10.09 0.75
CA ARG A 194 26.72 9.56 1.02
C ARG A 194 26.67 8.09 1.43
N ARG A 195 25.76 7.73 2.34
CA ARG A 195 25.59 6.33 2.77
C ARG A 195 25.15 5.44 1.60
N ILE A 196 24.32 5.94 0.68
CA ILE A 196 23.90 5.20 -0.52
C ILE A 196 25.13 4.88 -1.39
N LEU A 197 26.03 5.86 -1.58
CA LEU A 197 27.27 5.64 -2.30
C LEU A 197 28.13 4.56 -1.62
N ASP A 198 28.35 4.69 -0.30
CA ASP A 198 29.14 3.72 0.47
C ASP A 198 28.52 2.30 0.40
N LEU A 199 27.19 2.19 0.42
CA LEU A 199 26.47 0.92 0.30
C LEU A 199 26.66 0.28 -1.09
N VAL A 200 26.51 1.05 -2.17
CA VAL A 200 26.69 0.53 -3.54
C VAL A 200 28.14 0.09 -3.78
N GLU A 201 29.12 0.84 -3.26
CA GLU A 201 30.52 0.45 -3.29
C GLU A 201 30.75 -0.88 -2.53
N ALA A 202 30.18 -1.02 -1.34
CA ALA A 202 30.29 -2.25 -0.55
C ALA A 202 29.64 -3.46 -1.23
N GLU A 203 28.47 -3.30 -1.86
CA GLU A 203 27.74 -4.36 -2.58
C GLU A 203 28.46 -4.81 -3.86
N THR A 204 29.23 -3.93 -4.48
CA THR A 204 30.07 -4.28 -5.63
C THR A 204 31.22 -5.21 -5.22
N VAL A 205 31.70 -5.09 -3.99
CA VAL A 205 32.80 -5.89 -3.43
C VAL A 205 32.28 -7.18 -2.79
N MET A 206 31.20 -7.09 -2.02
CA MET A 206 30.54 -8.20 -1.33
C MET A 206 29.23 -8.46 -2.03
N HIS A 207 29.10 -9.58 -2.77
CA HIS A 207 27.81 -9.98 -3.35
C HIS A 207 26.74 -9.96 -2.24
N SER A 208 25.79 -9.02 -2.32
CA SER A 208 24.79 -8.82 -1.27
C SER A 208 24.08 -10.15 -0.97
N GLY A 209 24.22 -10.63 0.26
CA GLY A 209 23.60 -11.88 0.68
C GLY A 209 22.08 -11.78 0.63
N ALA A 210 21.43 -12.85 0.16
CA ALA A 210 19.97 -12.98 0.23
C ALA A 210 19.50 -12.82 1.69
N MET A 211 18.28 -12.29 1.88
CA MET A 211 17.69 -12.18 3.21
C MET A 211 17.76 -13.52 3.96
N ALA A 212 18.31 -13.50 5.17
CA ALA A 212 18.56 -14.70 5.97
C ALA A 212 17.27 -15.42 6.42
N MET A 213 16.14 -14.71 6.45
CA MET A 213 14.84 -15.24 6.85
C MET A 213 13.79 -14.94 5.78
N LYS A 214 12.94 -15.92 5.51
CA LYS A 214 11.72 -15.75 4.72
C LYS A 214 10.50 -16.05 5.59
N LEU A 215 9.42 -15.29 5.39
CA LEU A 215 8.12 -15.57 6.02
C LEU A 215 7.27 -16.39 5.08
N THR A 216 6.66 -17.45 5.60
CA THR A 216 5.71 -18.26 4.85
C THR A 216 4.40 -17.49 4.64
N LEU A 217 3.65 -17.81 3.58
CA LEU A 217 2.34 -17.19 3.38
C LEU A 217 1.35 -17.44 4.54
N ALA A 218 1.49 -18.57 5.24
CA ALA A 218 0.69 -18.88 6.41
C ALA A 218 1.01 -17.93 7.59
N GLU A 219 2.29 -17.62 7.81
CA GLU A 219 2.70 -16.65 8.81
C GLU A 219 2.24 -15.24 8.47
N VAL A 220 2.29 -14.85 7.20
CA VAL A 220 1.75 -13.56 6.75
C VAL A 220 0.25 -13.48 7.04
N ARG A 221 -0.53 -14.54 6.77
CA ARG A 221 -1.96 -14.56 7.12
C ARG A 221 -2.19 -14.47 8.62
N ALA A 222 -1.45 -15.23 9.43
CA ALA A 222 -1.53 -15.15 10.89
C ALA A 222 -1.18 -13.74 11.42
N ALA A 223 -0.17 -13.09 10.83
CA ALA A 223 0.21 -11.72 11.16
C ALA A 223 -0.89 -10.71 10.79
N ARG A 224 -1.53 -10.86 9.62
CA ARG A 224 -2.68 -10.03 9.19
C ARG A 224 -3.84 -10.16 10.18
N GLU A 225 -4.19 -11.38 10.57
CA GLU A 225 -5.25 -11.62 11.55
C GLU A 225 -4.92 -11.00 12.92
N ALA A 226 -3.70 -11.16 13.39
CA ALA A 226 -3.23 -10.57 14.65
C ALA A 226 -3.23 -9.04 14.60
N ALA A 227 -2.77 -8.44 13.49
CA ALA A 227 -2.80 -7.00 13.27
C ALA A 227 -4.24 -6.47 13.25
N MET A 228 -5.17 -7.13 12.55
CA MET A 228 -6.57 -6.71 12.51
C MET A 228 -7.30 -6.89 13.85
N ALA A 229 -6.79 -7.74 14.73
CA ALA A 229 -7.30 -7.92 16.08
C ALA A 229 -6.82 -6.86 17.10
N VAL A 230 -5.89 -5.98 16.72
CA VAL A 230 -5.49 -4.82 17.56
C VAL A 230 -6.70 -3.98 17.93
N HIS A 231 -6.75 -3.56 19.19
CA HIS A 231 -7.86 -2.79 19.74
C HIS A 231 -7.86 -1.35 19.22
N LEU A 232 -9.02 -0.91 18.72
CA LEU A 232 -9.32 0.50 18.48
C LEU A 232 -10.31 0.97 19.54
N SER A 233 -9.86 1.83 20.45
CA SER A 233 -10.72 2.41 21.49
C SER A 233 -11.82 3.27 20.86
N PRO A 234 -12.93 3.50 21.57
CA PRO A 234 -13.98 4.43 21.11
C PRO A 234 -13.44 5.82 20.78
N ALA A 235 -12.47 6.33 21.55
CA ALA A 235 -11.83 7.62 21.31
C ALA A 235 -11.05 7.66 19.98
N ILE A 236 -10.31 6.60 19.65
CA ILE A 236 -9.60 6.51 18.36
C ILE A 236 -10.59 6.39 17.19
N LYS A 237 -11.67 5.62 17.36
CA LYS A 237 -12.72 5.51 16.34
C LYS A 237 -13.39 6.87 16.08
N ASP A 238 -13.74 7.59 17.15
CA ASP A 238 -14.28 8.95 17.06
C ASP A 238 -13.30 9.88 16.35
N PHE A 239 -12.01 9.84 16.71
CA PHE A 239 -10.97 10.62 16.08
C PHE A 239 -10.86 10.37 14.57
N ILE A 240 -10.82 9.10 14.15
CA ILE A 240 -10.79 8.72 12.71
C ILE A 240 -12.05 9.22 11.99
N VAL A 241 -13.23 9.05 12.60
CA VAL A 241 -14.49 9.49 11.99
C VAL A 241 -14.50 11.01 11.84
N ARG A 242 -14.16 11.76 12.90
CA ARG A 242 -14.08 13.22 12.88
C ARG A 242 -13.09 13.73 11.85
N LEU A 243 -11.94 13.09 11.69
CA LEU A 243 -10.99 13.47 10.63
C LEU A 243 -11.63 13.35 9.25
N VAL A 244 -12.33 12.25 8.95
CA VAL A 244 -12.94 12.05 7.63
C VAL A 244 -14.21 12.89 7.41
N THR A 245 -14.98 13.18 8.46
CA THR A 245 -16.26 13.88 8.36
C THR A 245 -16.17 15.38 8.58
N ALA A 246 -15.15 15.90 9.27
CA ALA A 246 -14.99 17.33 9.52
C ALA A 246 -15.02 18.17 8.22
N PRO A 247 -14.37 17.76 7.11
CA PRO A 247 -14.53 18.45 5.83
C PRO A 247 -15.98 18.51 5.29
N ARG A 248 -16.80 17.50 5.59
CA ARG A 248 -18.20 17.39 5.11
C ARG A 248 -19.13 18.34 5.87
N THR A 249 -18.81 18.62 7.14
CA THR A 249 -19.61 19.46 8.03
C THR A 249 -18.99 20.83 8.26
N ALA A 250 -17.80 21.10 7.70
CA ALA A 250 -17.12 22.37 7.81
C ALA A 250 -18.00 23.50 7.21
N ALA A 251 -18.01 24.65 7.88
CA ALA A 251 -18.65 25.83 7.31
C ALA A 251 -17.97 26.19 5.98
N LYS A 252 -18.76 26.52 4.95
CA LYS A 252 -18.24 26.85 3.61
C LYS A 252 -17.21 28.00 3.63
N ASP A 253 -17.30 28.89 4.61
CA ASP A 253 -16.39 30.04 4.75
C ASP A 253 -15.11 29.74 5.54
N SER A 254 -15.01 28.56 6.18
CA SER A 254 -13.78 28.12 6.86
C SER A 254 -12.69 27.77 5.84
N ASP A 255 -11.43 27.78 6.29
CA ASP A 255 -10.29 27.43 5.42
C ASP A 255 -10.44 26.02 4.83
N ILE A 256 -10.92 25.07 5.64
CA ILE A 256 -11.17 23.69 5.22
C ILE A 256 -12.33 23.61 4.20
N GLY A 257 -13.44 24.32 4.48
CA GLY A 257 -14.62 24.33 3.60
C GLY A 257 -14.39 25.02 2.25
N LYS A 258 -13.49 26.00 2.19
CA LYS A 258 -13.05 26.64 0.94
C LYS A 258 -12.06 25.78 0.16
N ALA A 259 -11.26 24.97 0.86
CA ALA A 259 -10.19 24.18 0.25
C ALA A 259 -10.69 22.89 -0.41
N ILE A 260 -11.69 22.23 0.18
CA ILE A 260 -12.12 20.88 -0.23
C ILE A 260 -13.43 20.92 -1.01
N GLU A 261 -13.41 20.40 -2.23
CA GLU A 261 -14.59 20.23 -3.09
C GLU A 261 -15.27 18.88 -2.85
N HIS A 262 -14.48 17.79 -2.88
CA HIS A 262 -14.95 16.45 -2.55
C HIS A 262 -14.09 15.82 -1.45
N PRO A 263 -14.64 15.62 -0.24
CA PRO A 263 -13.91 15.02 0.86
C PRO A 263 -13.83 13.50 0.72
N ALA A 264 -12.86 12.89 1.42
CA ALA A 264 -12.64 11.45 1.43
C ALA A 264 -13.92 10.66 1.76
N SER A 265 -14.11 9.53 1.07
CA SER A 265 -15.26 8.61 1.25
C SER A 265 -15.16 7.79 2.55
N PRO A 266 -16.18 7.02 2.95
CA PRO A 266 -16.08 6.06 4.06
C PRO A 266 -14.95 5.04 3.92
N ARG A 267 -14.43 4.81 2.71
CA ARG A 267 -13.23 3.98 2.50
C ARG A 267 -12.00 4.58 3.17
N GLY A 268 -11.90 5.91 3.26
CA GLY A 268 -10.86 6.59 4.04
C GLY A 268 -10.93 6.24 5.53
N THR A 269 -12.13 6.18 6.11
CA THR A 269 -12.35 5.77 7.51
C THR A 269 -11.88 4.34 7.75
N LEU A 270 -12.27 3.41 6.87
CA LEU A 270 -11.88 2.00 6.97
C LEU A 270 -10.37 1.80 6.77
N ALA A 271 -9.79 2.51 5.79
CA ALA A 271 -8.36 2.48 5.50
C ALA A 271 -7.54 2.97 6.70
N LEU A 272 -7.91 4.11 7.31
CA LEU A 272 -7.25 4.62 8.51
C LEU A 272 -7.33 3.63 9.67
N ALA A 273 -8.51 3.05 9.91
CA ALA A 273 -8.69 2.07 10.98
C ALA A 273 -7.81 0.83 10.80
N ALA A 274 -7.78 0.26 9.59
CA ALA A 274 -6.95 -0.91 9.28
C ALA A 274 -5.46 -0.59 9.36
N ALA A 275 -5.04 0.55 8.80
CA ALA A 275 -3.64 0.95 8.77
C ALA A 275 -3.12 1.32 10.17
N ALA A 276 -3.92 2.01 10.99
CA ALA A 276 -3.56 2.34 12.37
C ALA A 276 -3.38 1.08 13.23
N LYS A 277 -4.25 0.08 13.07
CA LYS A 277 -4.10 -1.23 13.71
C LYS A 277 -2.82 -1.95 13.29
N ALA A 278 -2.56 -2.00 11.98
CA ALA A 278 -1.35 -2.61 11.43
C ALA A 278 -0.08 -1.90 11.93
N ARG A 279 -0.10 -0.57 11.99
CA ARG A 279 1.00 0.22 12.56
C ARG A 279 1.21 -0.09 14.03
N ALA A 280 0.17 -0.07 14.86
CA ALA A 280 0.31 -0.39 16.28
C ALA A 280 0.90 -1.79 16.49
N TYR A 281 0.46 -2.77 15.69
CA TYR A 281 1.03 -4.13 15.69
C TYR A 281 2.52 -4.14 15.35
N LEU A 282 2.96 -3.38 14.34
CA LEU A 282 4.38 -3.23 13.98
C LEU A 282 5.24 -2.60 15.07
N TYR A 283 4.63 -1.79 15.94
CA TYR A 283 5.28 -1.21 17.13
C TYR A 283 5.10 -2.08 18.38
N GLY A 284 4.62 -3.32 18.24
CA GLY A 284 4.46 -4.26 19.35
C GLY A 284 3.30 -3.95 20.29
N ARG A 285 2.40 -3.05 19.90
CA ARG A 285 1.23 -2.65 20.70
C ARG A 285 0.00 -3.47 20.32
N ASP A 286 -0.86 -3.73 21.31
CA ASP A 286 -2.17 -4.39 21.17
C ASP A 286 -3.32 -3.38 21.08
N PHE A 287 -3.04 -2.08 21.21
CA PHE A 287 -3.96 -0.97 20.97
C PHE A 287 -3.32 0.13 20.11
N ALA A 288 -4.15 0.79 19.28
CA ALA A 288 -3.70 1.96 18.51
C ALA A 288 -3.75 3.24 19.34
N ILE A 289 -2.87 4.18 19.01
CA ILE A 289 -2.80 5.53 19.60
C ILE A 289 -3.08 6.60 18.53
N PRO A 290 -3.37 7.86 18.90
CA PRO A 290 -3.66 8.92 17.92
C PRO A 290 -2.56 9.10 16.86
N GLU A 291 -1.30 8.94 17.26
CA GLU A 291 -0.13 9.07 16.40
C GLU A 291 -0.14 8.04 15.26
N ASP A 292 -0.77 6.86 15.45
CA ASP A 292 -0.93 5.87 14.38
C ASP A 292 -1.86 6.33 13.27
N VAL A 293 -2.85 7.15 13.63
CA VAL A 293 -3.80 7.73 12.68
C VAL A 293 -3.19 8.96 12.03
N SER A 294 -2.62 9.87 12.83
CA SER A 294 -2.07 11.13 12.35
C SER A 294 -0.92 10.95 11.38
N GLU A 295 -0.02 10.01 11.63
CA GLU A 295 1.12 9.72 10.75
C GLU A 295 0.68 9.22 9.36
N LEU A 296 -0.39 8.41 9.32
CA LEU A 296 -0.84 7.76 8.08
C LEU A 296 -1.93 8.57 7.35
N ALA A 297 -2.52 9.57 8.00
CA ALA A 297 -3.59 10.37 7.43
C ALA A 297 -3.21 11.07 6.11
N PRO A 298 -2.01 11.67 5.94
CA PRO A 298 -1.62 12.23 4.65
C PRO A 298 -1.52 11.18 3.54
N ASP A 299 -0.97 10.00 3.84
CA ASP A 299 -0.81 8.91 2.87
C ASP A 299 -2.15 8.26 2.50
N ILE A 300 -3.15 8.33 3.37
CA ILE A 300 -4.46 7.67 3.17
C ILE A 300 -5.53 8.63 2.65
N LEU A 301 -5.56 9.88 3.10
CA LEU A 301 -6.66 10.81 2.80
C LEU A 301 -6.36 11.74 1.62
N ALA A 302 -5.09 12.03 1.32
CA ALA A 302 -4.73 13.03 0.32
C ALA A 302 -5.24 12.67 -1.09
N HIS A 303 -5.02 11.44 -1.54
CA HIS A 303 -5.50 10.97 -2.86
C HIS A 303 -7.00 10.67 -2.92
N ARG A 304 -7.70 10.80 -1.78
CA ARG A 304 -9.16 10.66 -1.66
C ARG A 304 -9.88 11.98 -1.53
N THR A 305 -9.14 13.09 -1.50
CA THR A 305 -9.67 14.44 -1.27
C THR A 305 -9.41 15.30 -2.50
N LEU A 306 -10.48 15.79 -3.12
CA LEU A 306 -10.40 16.75 -4.22
C LEU A 306 -10.50 18.16 -3.68
N LEU A 307 -9.55 18.99 -4.11
CA LEU A 307 -9.52 20.40 -3.77
C LEU A 307 -10.39 21.20 -4.74
N THR A 308 -10.88 22.34 -4.27
CA THR A 308 -11.51 23.32 -5.15
C THR A 308 -10.50 23.87 -6.13
N TRP A 309 -10.96 24.25 -7.32
CA TRP A 309 -10.10 24.89 -8.33
C TRP A 309 -9.33 26.10 -7.76
N ARG A 310 -9.99 26.91 -6.94
CA ARG A 310 -9.37 28.09 -6.32
C ARG A 310 -8.23 27.71 -5.38
N ALA A 311 -8.44 26.74 -4.50
CA ALA A 311 -7.41 26.29 -3.57
C ALA A 311 -6.19 25.72 -4.31
N SER A 312 -6.43 24.93 -5.37
CA SER A 312 -5.36 24.43 -6.23
C SER A 312 -4.62 25.56 -6.95
N ALA A 313 -5.33 26.58 -7.45
CA ALA A 313 -4.73 27.75 -8.10
C ALA A 313 -3.89 28.61 -7.13
N ASP A 314 -4.29 28.66 -5.86
CA ASP A 314 -3.55 29.32 -4.77
C ASP A 314 -2.36 28.46 -4.26
N GLY A 315 -2.10 27.31 -4.89
CA GLY A 315 -0.97 26.43 -4.57
C GLY A 315 -1.21 25.45 -3.42
N ALA A 316 -2.45 25.30 -2.93
CA ALA A 316 -2.77 24.29 -1.94
C ALA A 316 -2.60 22.88 -2.51
N THR A 317 -2.08 21.97 -1.69
CA THR A 317 -1.95 20.55 -2.05
C THR A 317 -2.86 19.70 -1.16
N PRO A 318 -3.37 18.55 -1.64
CA PRO A 318 -4.21 17.69 -0.81
C PRO A 318 -3.52 17.30 0.50
N ARG A 319 -2.21 16.97 0.45
CA ARG A 319 -1.40 16.70 1.65
C ARG A 319 -1.34 17.89 2.61
N GLY A 320 -1.15 19.11 2.10
CA GLY A 320 -1.16 20.33 2.92
C GLY A 320 -2.50 20.57 3.60
N VAL A 321 -3.61 20.34 2.90
CA VAL A 321 -4.96 20.46 3.47
C VAL A 321 -5.22 19.39 4.53
N ILE A 322 -4.74 18.16 4.35
CA ILE A 322 -4.82 17.12 5.38
C ILE A 322 -3.98 17.49 6.61
N ALA A 323 -2.82 18.11 6.44
CA ALA A 323 -2.03 18.63 7.57
C ALA A 323 -2.80 19.70 8.37
N MET A 324 -3.43 20.67 7.68
CA MET A 324 -4.30 21.66 8.31
C MET A 324 -5.48 21.00 9.05
N LEU A 325 -6.05 19.94 8.47
CA LEU A 325 -7.15 19.20 9.09
C LEU A 325 -6.73 18.47 10.38
N LEU A 326 -5.53 17.89 10.41
CA LEU A 326 -4.93 17.29 11.60
C LEU A 326 -4.64 18.33 12.69
N ASP A 327 -4.41 19.59 12.31
CA ASP A 327 -4.28 20.70 13.25
C ASP A 327 -5.59 21.14 13.86
N HIS A 328 -6.68 21.06 13.09
CA HIS A 328 -8.02 21.43 13.53
C HIS A 328 -8.73 20.33 14.33
N VAL A 329 -8.60 19.08 13.90
CA VAL A 329 -9.21 17.92 14.54
C VAL A 329 -8.14 17.26 15.42
N ARG A 330 -8.15 17.59 16.72
CA ARG A 330 -7.26 16.95 17.70
C ARG A 330 -7.91 15.70 18.32
N PRO A 331 -7.10 14.69 18.69
CA PRO A 331 -7.56 13.58 19.51
C PRO A 331 -8.08 14.08 20.86
N LEU A 332 -9.07 13.36 21.41
CA LEU A 332 -9.67 13.65 22.72
C LEU A 332 -8.75 13.24 23.88
#